data_AF-A0A937H2M4-F1
#
_entry.id   AF-A0A937H2M4-F1
#
_cell.length_a   1.000
_cell.length_b   1.000
_cell.length_c   1.000
_cell.angle_alpha   90.00
_cell.angle_beta   90.00
_cell.angle_gamma   90.00
#
_symmetry.space_group_name_H-M   'P 1'
#
loop_
_entity.id
_entity.type
_entity.pdbx_description
1 polymer ?
#
loop_
_entity_poly.entity_id
_entity_poly.type
_entity_poly.pdbx_seq_one_letter_code
_entity_poly.pdbx_strand_id
1 'polypeptide(L)'
;SSEKFSVEISKKLSYNYSYVSRVFSANTGLTIEKYLLKCKIDKVKELIRYQKFSIKEIAYLLDYTSLSHLSNHFKRETGITPSQFKKNISL
;
A
#
# COMPACT_ATOMS: atom_id res chain seq x y z
N SER A 1 -0.30 -20.77 -5.12
CA SER A 1 -0.70 -20.57 -3.71
C SER A 1 0.00 -19.37 -3.14
N SER A 2 -0.70 -18.26 -2.93
CA SER A 2 -0.13 -17.14 -2.17
C SER A 2 -0.16 -17.53 -0.70
N GLU A 3 1.01 -17.82 -0.14
CA GLU A 3 1.18 -18.04 1.29
C GLU A 3 0.71 -16.80 2.06
N LYS A 4 0.08 -16.99 3.24
CA LYS A 4 -0.39 -15.87 4.06
C LYS A 4 0.81 -15.02 4.46
N PHE A 5 0.68 -13.70 4.32
CA PHE A 5 1.73 -12.74 4.66
C PHE A 5 2.29 -12.90 6.09
N SER A 6 1.43 -13.28 7.05
CA SER A 6 1.84 -13.58 8.42
C SER A 6 2.81 -14.76 8.54
N VAL A 7 2.64 -15.79 7.69
CA VAL A 7 3.53 -16.95 7.62
C VAL A 7 4.85 -16.56 6.98
N GLU A 8 4.82 -15.75 5.91
CA GLU A 8 6.02 -15.26 5.24
C GLU A 8 6.90 -14.41 6.18
N ILE A 9 6.31 -13.47 6.92
CA ILE A 9 7.00 -12.68 7.95
C ILE A 9 7.63 -13.60 8.98
N SER A 10 6.86 -14.58 9.48
CA SER A 10 7.35 -15.45 10.55
C SER A 10 8.56 -16.27 10.11
N LYS A 11 8.53 -16.78 8.87
CA LYS A 11 9.67 -17.50 8.27
C LYS A 11 10.88 -16.60 8.08
N LYS A 12 10.71 -15.42 7.48
CA LYS A 12 11.81 -14.49 7.15
C LYS A 12 12.52 -13.95 8.38
N LEU A 13 11.78 -13.71 9.47
CA LEU A 13 12.34 -13.14 10.69
C LEU A 13 12.65 -14.20 11.76
N SER A 14 12.29 -15.47 11.53
CA SER A 14 12.43 -16.57 12.50
C SER A 14 11.76 -16.27 13.86
N TYR A 15 10.69 -15.47 13.85
CA TYR A 15 9.86 -15.16 15.02
C TYR A 15 8.40 -15.47 14.71
N ASN A 16 7.59 -15.77 15.72
CA ASN A 16 6.14 -15.88 15.51
C ASN A 16 5.53 -14.50 15.19
N TYR A 17 4.49 -14.49 14.34
CA TYR A 17 3.84 -13.26 13.90
C TYR A 17 3.31 -12.40 15.05
N SER A 18 2.81 -12.99 16.12
CA SER A 18 2.27 -12.25 17.28
C SER A 18 3.35 -11.40 17.96
N TYR A 19 4.54 -11.96 18.14
CA TYR A 19 5.70 -11.23 18.68
C TYR A 19 6.10 -10.09 17.74
N VAL A 20 6.26 -10.37 16.45
CA VAL A 20 6.63 -9.36 15.45
C VAL A 20 5.60 -8.24 15.40
N SER A 21 4.30 -8.57 15.36
CA SER A 21 3.20 -7.60 15.34
C SER A 21 3.20 -6.71 16.58
N ARG A 22 3.44 -7.28 17.77
CA ARG A 22 3.52 -6.50 19.01
C ARG A 22 4.71 -5.55 19.01
N VAL A 23 5.91 -6.02 18.68
CA VAL A 23 7.12 -5.19 18.64
C VAL A 23 6.98 -4.10 17.57
N PHE A 24 6.49 -4.45 16.38
CA PHE A 24 6.28 -3.51 15.29
C PHE A 24 5.29 -2.40 15.69
N SER A 25 4.16 -2.78 16.27
CA SER A 25 3.13 -1.81 16.68
C SER A 25 3.62 -0.90 17.80
N ALA A 26 4.40 -1.43 18.75
CA ALA A 26 5.00 -0.64 19.82
C ALA A 26 6.01 0.41 19.31
N ASN A 27 6.75 0.10 18.23
CA ASN A 27 7.75 1.01 17.67
C ASN A 27 7.17 2.01 16.66
N THR A 28 6.15 1.62 15.90
CA THR A 28 5.61 2.44 14.80
C THR A 28 4.29 3.15 15.14
N GLY A 29 3.62 2.73 16.22
CA GLY A 29 2.26 3.17 16.56
C GLY A 29 1.17 2.61 15.62
N LEU A 30 1.52 1.73 14.68
CA LEU A 30 0.61 1.18 13.69
C LEU A 30 0.68 -0.35 13.67
N THR A 31 -0.45 -1.00 13.38
CA THR A 31 -0.41 -2.42 13.03
C THR A 31 0.35 -2.60 11.71
N ILE A 32 0.96 -3.78 11.51
CA ILE A 32 1.65 -4.13 10.27
C ILE A 32 0.75 -3.92 9.05
N GLU A 33 -0.52 -4.34 9.13
CA GLU A 33 -1.50 -4.15 8.05
C GLU A 33 -1.73 -2.68 7.71
N LYS A 34 -1.94 -1.81 8.72
CA LYS A 34 -2.11 -0.37 8.50
C LYS A 34 -0.86 0.26 7.89
N TYR A 35 0.32 -0.16 8.35
CA TYR A 35 1.58 0.31 7.79
C TYR A 35 1.74 -0.10 6.32
N LEU A 36 1.40 -1.34 5.97
CA LEU A 36 1.41 -1.80 4.59
C LEU A 36 0.46 -1.00 3.69
N LEU A 37 -0.75 -0.69 4.17
CA LEU A 37 -1.69 0.14 3.42
C LEU A 37 -1.10 1.54 3.14
N LYS A 38 -0.43 2.13 4.13
CA LYS A 38 0.28 3.41 3.98
C LYS A 38 1.40 3.31 2.93
N CYS A 39 2.29 2.32 3.05
CA CYS A 39 3.34 2.07 2.07
C CYS A 39 2.78 1.86 0.66
N LYS A 40 1.63 1.17 0.55
CA LYS A 40 0.96 0.92 -0.73
C LYS A 40 0.49 2.24 -1.37
N ILE A 41 -0.05 3.17 -0.59
CA ILE A 41 -0.42 4.52 -1.08
C ILE A 41 0.80 5.32 -1.49
N ASP A 42 1.89 5.27 -0.72
CA ASP A 42 3.12 5.96 -1.09
C ASP A 42 3.71 5.40 -2.39
N LYS A 43 3.59 4.09 -2.61
CA LYS A 43 3.96 3.46 -3.90
C LYS A 43 3.08 3.92 -5.06
N VAL A 44 1.76 4.08 -4.85
CA VAL A 44 0.87 4.67 -5.88
C VAL A 44 1.36 6.08 -6.26
N LYS A 45 1.69 6.93 -5.28
CA LYS A 45 2.20 8.29 -5.55
C LYS A 45 3.50 8.24 -6.36
N GLU A 46 4.44 7.38 -5.99
CA GLU A 46 5.70 7.18 -6.70
C GLU A 46 5.49 6.76 -8.16
N LEU A 47 4.64 5.76 -8.40
CA LEU A 47 4.35 5.26 -9.75
C LEU A 47 3.64 6.32 -10.61
N ILE A 48 2.76 7.14 -10.02
CA ILE A 48 2.15 8.28 -10.73
C ILE A 48 3.22 9.30 -11.13
N ARG A 49 4.17 9.61 -10.24
CA ARG A 49 5.27 10.57 -10.52
C ARG A 49 6.21 10.09 -11.63
N TYR A 50 6.46 8.79 -11.74
CA TYR A 50 7.27 8.26 -12.84
C TYR A 50 6.57 8.32 -14.20
N GLN A 51 5.26 8.54 -14.24
CA GLN A 51 4.45 8.66 -15.46
C GLN A 51 4.55 7.48 -16.45
N LYS A 52 5.07 6.32 -16.02
CA LYS A 52 5.22 5.12 -16.85
C LYS A 52 3.95 4.29 -16.98
N PHE A 53 3.00 4.47 -16.06
CA PHE A 53 1.80 3.65 -15.96
C PHE A 53 0.54 4.52 -15.88
N SER A 54 -0.54 4.05 -16.48
CA SER A 54 -1.89 4.54 -16.22
C SER A 54 -2.34 4.16 -14.82
N ILE A 55 -3.33 4.87 -14.27
CA ILE A 55 -3.87 4.57 -12.93
C ILE A 55 -4.50 3.17 -12.89
N LYS A 56 -5.06 2.69 -14.02
CA LYS A 56 -5.59 1.33 -14.15
C LYS A 56 -4.48 0.28 -14.05
N GLU A 57 -3.34 0.50 -14.72
CA GLU A 57 -2.18 -0.39 -14.62
C GLU A 57 -1.59 -0.36 -13.21
N ILE A 58 -1.51 0.81 -12.56
CA ILE A 58 -1.06 0.91 -11.16
C ILE A 58 -1.98 0.12 -10.22
N ALA A 59 -3.31 0.17 -10.44
CA ALA A 59 -4.25 -0.62 -9.66
C ALA A 59 -3.99 -2.12 -9.81
N TYR A 60 -3.75 -2.57 -11.05
CA TYR A 60 -3.40 -3.96 -11.35
C TYR A 60 -2.04 -4.37 -10.73
N LEU A 61 -0.99 -3.59 -10.94
CA LEU A 61 0.37 -3.86 -10.43
C LEU A 61 0.45 -3.95 -8.92
N LEU A 62 -0.44 -3.26 -8.21
CA LEU A 62 -0.50 -3.26 -6.76
C LEU A 62 -1.62 -4.17 -6.23
N ASP A 63 -2.16 -5.11 -7.01
CA ASP A 63 -3.20 -6.04 -6.58
C ASP A 63 -4.40 -5.35 -5.92
N TYR A 64 -4.88 -4.26 -6.51
CA TYR A 64 -6.22 -3.75 -6.19
C TYR A 64 -7.26 -4.50 -7.00
N THR A 65 -8.34 -4.91 -6.32
CA THR A 65 -9.46 -5.63 -6.95
C THR A 65 -10.18 -4.81 -8.04
N SER A 66 -10.04 -3.49 -8.01
CA SER A 66 -10.52 -2.59 -9.07
C SER A 66 -9.85 -1.21 -8.99
N LEU A 67 -9.97 -0.45 -10.09
CA LEU A 67 -9.60 0.97 -10.11
C LEU A 67 -10.36 1.79 -9.07
N SER A 68 -11.64 1.46 -8.83
CA SER A 68 -12.47 2.11 -7.82
C SER A 68 -11.96 1.84 -6.40
N HIS A 69 -11.53 0.60 -6.12
CA HIS A 69 -10.92 0.26 -4.83
C HIS A 69 -9.63 1.05 -4.58
N LEU A 70 -8.73 1.12 -5.58
CA LEU A 70 -7.55 1.99 -5.50
C LEU A 70 -7.95 3.45 -5.27
N SER A 71 -8.90 3.96 -6.03
CA SER A 71 -9.29 5.38 -5.99
C SER A 71 -9.88 5.77 -4.64
N ASN A 72 -10.74 4.92 -4.07
CA ASN A 72 -11.35 5.14 -2.77
C ASN A 72 -10.31 5.08 -1.65
N HIS A 73 -9.41 4.08 -1.68
CA HIS A 73 -8.33 3.97 -0.71
C HIS A 73 -7.41 5.20 -0.77
N PHE A 74 -6.95 5.56 -1.97
CA PHE A 74 -6.06 6.70 -2.17
C PHE A 74 -6.70 8.01 -1.72
N LYS A 75 -7.98 8.24 -2.05
CA LYS A 75 -8.71 9.44 -1.59
C LYS A 75 -8.86 9.48 -0.08
N ARG A 76 -9.13 8.35 0.56
CA ARG A 76 -9.22 8.28 2.03
C ARG A 76 -7.90 8.69 2.70
N GLU A 77 -6.77 8.22 2.17
CA GLU A 77 -5.46 8.48 2.77
C GLU A 77 -4.83 9.83 2.37
N THR A 78 -5.26 10.44 1.26
CA THR A 78 -4.62 11.66 0.71
C THR A 78 -5.56 12.87 0.56
N GLY A 79 -6.86 12.67 0.72
CA GLY A 79 -7.89 13.71 0.52
C GLY A 79 -8.35 13.89 -0.94
N ILE A 80 -7.60 13.39 -1.94
CA ILE A 80 -7.91 13.55 -3.36
C ILE A 80 -7.80 12.24 -4.14
N THR A 81 -8.42 12.16 -5.30
CA THR A 81 -8.31 10.96 -6.17
C THR A 81 -6.93 10.86 -6.83
N PRO A 82 -6.51 9.65 -7.26
CA PRO A 82 -5.25 9.48 -8.00
C PRO A 82 -5.20 10.32 -9.29
N SER A 83 -6.33 10.49 -9.98
CA SER A 83 -6.42 11.32 -11.19
C SER A 83 -6.20 12.80 -10.89
N GLN A 84 -6.79 13.31 -9.80
CA GLN A 84 -6.52 14.67 -9.33
C GLN A 84 -5.06 14.85 -8.93
N PHE A 85 -4.49 13.89 -8.19
CA PHE A 85 -3.07 13.91 -7.83
C PHE A 85 -2.17 13.92 -9.07
N LYS A 86 -2.45 13.08 -10.07
CA LYS A 86 -1.72 13.06 -11.36
C LYS A 86 -1.80 14.40 -12.07
N LYS A 87 -2.99 15.02 -12.13
CA LYS A 87 -3.16 16.34 -12.74
C LYS A 87 -2.32 17.41 -12.02
N ASN A 88 -2.25 17.39 -10.69
CA ASN A 88 -1.51 18.37 -9.90
C ASN A 88 0.01 18.30 -10.08
N ILE A 89 0.57 17.14 -10.43
CA ILE A 89 2.02 16.98 -10.66
C ILE A 89 2.46 17.19 -12.12
N SER A 90 1.51 17.25 -13.04
CA SER A 90 1.75 17.48 -14.48
C SER A 90 1.58 18.94 -14.88
N LEU A 91 1.29 19.81 -13.90
CA LEU A 91 1.32 21.27 -13.98
C LEU A 91 2.67 21.75 -13.43
#